data_AF-A0A1D6PF63-F1
#
_entry.id   AF-A0A1D6PF63-F1
#
_cell.length_a   1.000
_cell.length_b   1.000
_cell.length_c   1.000
_cell.angle_alpha   90.00
_cell.angle_beta   90.00
_cell.angle_gamma   90.00
#
_symmetry.space_group_name_H-M   'P 1'
#
loop_
_entity.id
_entity.type
_entity.pdbx_description
1 polymer ?
#
loop_
_entity_poly.entity_id
_entity_poly.type
_entity_poly.pdbx_seq_one_letter_code
_entity_poly.pdbx_strand_id
1 'polypeptide(L)'
;MCGSVVGCCTVQSEGLRPMMWSRTRAGFTLNIIDTPGLIEGGYINEQAVDIIKRFLLGKTIDVLLYVDRLDAYRMDTLDGQVIRAITNSFGKDIWRRSLVVLTHAQLSPPDGIEYNDFFTRRSEALLRYIHSGAGIKKREYGDFPLPIALVENSGRCKTNEHGEKVCLFMYLT
;
A
#
# COMPACT_ATOMS: atom_id res chain seq x y z
N MET A 1 -10.77 15.21 -17.14
CA MET A 1 -11.11 14.34 -15.99
C MET A 1 -9.87 14.24 -15.12
N CYS A 2 -10.01 14.24 -13.78
CA CYS A 2 -8.89 14.25 -12.84
C CYS A 2 -9.02 13.05 -11.89
N GLY A 3 -7.92 12.35 -11.62
CA GLY A 3 -7.86 11.26 -10.64
C GLY A 3 -6.69 11.47 -9.67
N SER A 4 -6.93 11.26 -8.38
CA SER A 4 -5.95 11.45 -7.31
C SER A 4 -5.73 10.12 -6.56
N VAL A 5 -4.48 9.68 -6.57
CA VAL A 5 -3.99 8.47 -5.91
C VAL A 5 -3.14 8.89 -4.72
N VAL A 6 -3.44 8.35 -3.54
CA VAL A 6 -2.63 8.59 -2.34
C VAL A 6 -1.89 7.33 -2.00
N GLY A 7 -0.56 7.39 -1.95
CA GLY A 7 0.26 6.33 -1.37
C GLY A 7 0.34 6.53 0.13
N CYS A 8 0.08 5.47 0.90
CA CYS A 8 0.37 5.42 2.32
C CYS A 8 1.36 4.27 2.54
N CYS A 9 2.62 4.61 2.77
CA CYS A 9 3.69 3.65 3.00
C CYS A 9 3.88 3.40 4.50
N THR A 10 4.01 2.14 4.89
CA THR A 10 4.42 1.76 6.26
C THR A 10 5.94 1.87 6.47
N VAL A 11 6.70 2.00 5.38
CA VAL A 11 8.17 2.09 5.37
C VAL A 11 8.62 3.53 5.65
N GLN A 12 9.70 3.67 6.41
CA GLN A 12 10.33 4.96 6.74
C GLN A 12 10.66 5.74 5.47
N SER A 13 10.05 6.92 5.31
CA SER A 13 10.39 7.85 4.23
C SER A 13 11.38 8.89 4.74
N GLU A 14 12.27 9.37 3.88
CA GLU A 14 13.21 10.46 4.22
C GLU A 14 12.55 11.86 4.21
N GLY A 15 11.36 12.00 3.64
CA GLY A 15 10.63 13.29 3.57
C GLY A 15 9.88 13.61 4.86
N LEU A 16 9.87 14.88 5.28
CA LEU A 16 9.10 15.36 6.44
C LEU A 16 7.67 15.82 6.07
N ARG A 17 7.33 15.88 4.77
CA ARG A 17 6.06 16.47 4.29
C ARG A 17 5.49 15.68 3.11
N PRO A 18 4.16 15.56 3.01
CA PRO A 18 3.50 15.02 1.83
C PRO A 18 3.84 15.84 0.58
N MET A 19 4.04 15.15 -0.54
CA MET A 19 4.31 15.76 -1.84
C MET A 19 3.28 15.29 -2.85
N MET A 20 2.77 16.23 -3.65
CA MET A 20 1.87 15.91 -4.76
C MET A 20 2.61 16.05 -6.08
N TRP A 21 2.56 15.00 -6.88
CA TRP A 21 3.09 14.93 -8.23
C TRP A 21 1.93 14.88 -9.22
N SER A 22 1.78 15.93 -10.02
CA SER A 22 0.73 16.01 -11.05
C SER A 22 1.32 15.82 -12.45
N ARG A 23 0.66 15.00 -13.27
CA ARG A 23 1.00 14.80 -14.69
C ARG A 23 -0.28 14.81 -15.53
N THR A 24 -0.25 15.54 -16.64
CA THR A 24 -1.38 15.64 -17.56
C THR A 24 -1.00 15.04 -18.91
N ARG A 25 -1.84 14.14 -19.42
CA ARG A 25 -1.70 13.53 -20.76
C ARG A 25 -3.08 13.32 -21.37
N ALA A 26 -3.25 13.71 -22.64
CA ALA A 26 -4.51 13.53 -23.39
C ALA A 26 -5.77 14.07 -22.64
N GLY A 27 -5.65 15.21 -21.96
CA GLY A 27 -6.76 15.82 -21.21
C GLY A 27 -7.12 15.12 -19.88
N PHE A 28 -6.34 14.12 -19.48
CA PHE A 28 -6.43 13.46 -18.19
C PHE A 28 -5.29 13.92 -17.27
N THR A 29 -5.62 14.29 -16.04
CA THR A 29 -4.63 14.66 -15.01
C THR A 29 -4.59 13.60 -13.92
N LEU A 30 -3.40 13.03 -13.72
CA LEU A 30 -3.09 12.12 -12.62
C LEU A 30 -2.35 12.89 -11.54
N ASN A 31 -2.86 12.83 -10.30
CA ASN A 31 -2.16 13.31 -9.11
C ASN A 31 -1.75 12.11 -8.27
N ILE A 32 -0.46 12.02 -7.93
CA ILE A 32 0.06 11.04 -6.98
C ILE A 32 0.52 11.81 -5.75
N ILE A 33 -0.05 11.48 -4.59
CA ILE A 33 0.34 12.05 -3.32
C ILE A 33 1.23 11.03 -2.61
N ASP A 34 2.50 11.36 -2.51
CA ASP A 34 3.48 10.63 -1.73
C ASP A 34 3.47 11.17 -0.29
N THR A 35 3.35 10.27 0.68
CA THR A 35 3.26 10.64 2.10
C THR A 35 4.49 10.17 2.85
N PRO A 36 4.89 10.90 3.91
CA PRO A 36 5.93 10.39 4.76
C PRO A 36 5.54 9.07 5.45
N GLY A 37 6.54 8.29 5.86
CA GLY A 37 6.34 7.06 6.63
C GLY A 37 5.64 7.38 7.96
N LEU A 38 4.69 6.52 8.33
CA LEU A 38 3.87 6.74 9.52
C LEU A 38 4.51 6.21 10.81
N ILE A 39 5.63 5.49 10.71
CA ILE A 39 6.35 4.89 11.83
C ILE A 39 7.71 5.58 12.00
N GLU A 40 7.98 6.05 13.22
CA GLU A 40 9.26 6.64 13.61
C GLU A 40 9.69 6.06 14.98
N GLY A 41 10.90 5.52 15.06
CA GLY A 41 11.46 5.00 16.33
C GLY A 41 10.65 3.88 16.97
N GLY A 42 9.85 3.13 16.20
CA GLY A 42 8.98 2.05 16.72
C GLY A 42 7.65 2.54 17.29
N TYR A 43 7.26 3.79 17.00
CA TYR A 43 5.96 4.35 17.36
C TYR A 43 5.32 5.02 16.14
N ILE A 44 4.01 5.28 16.22
CA ILE A 44 3.35 6.11 15.22
C ILE A 44 3.80 7.56 15.37
N ASN A 45 4.22 8.16 14.26
CA ASN A 45 4.41 9.59 14.19
C ASN A 45 3.03 10.28 13.98
N GLU A 46 2.37 10.62 15.08
CA GLU A 46 1.08 11.32 15.05
C GLU A 46 1.17 12.68 14.33
N GLN A 47 2.32 13.35 14.39
CA GLN A 47 2.54 14.60 13.65
C GLN A 47 2.53 14.35 12.14
N ALA A 48 3.13 13.27 11.67
CA ALA A 48 3.11 12.87 10.27
C ALA A 48 1.67 12.59 9.80
N VAL A 49 0.89 11.86 10.61
CA VAL A 49 -0.54 11.60 10.34
C VAL A 49 -1.32 12.92 10.22
N ASP A 50 -1.13 13.84 11.15
CA ASP A 50 -1.80 15.14 11.14
C ASP A 50 -1.39 16.01 9.95
N ILE A 51 -0.11 16.02 9.58
CA ILE A 51 0.39 16.73 8.40
C ILE A 51 -0.25 16.15 7.13
N ILE A 52 -0.32 14.82 7.00
CA ILE A 52 -0.97 14.14 5.86
C ILE A 52 -2.45 14.50 5.83
N LYS A 53 -3.16 14.43 6.97
CA LYS A 53 -4.58 14.77 7.06
C LYS A 53 -4.85 16.21 6.65
N ARG A 54 -4.05 17.17 7.13
CA ARG A 54 -4.15 18.58 6.74
C ARG A 54 -3.85 18.78 5.26
N PHE A 55 -2.85 18.07 4.73
CA PHE A 55 -2.51 18.13 3.31
C PHE A 55 -3.65 17.60 2.42
N LEU A 56 -4.34 16.55 2.86
CA LEU A 56 -5.46 15.93 2.15
C LEU A 56 -6.80 16.63 2.37
N LEU A 57 -6.87 17.59 3.30
CA LEU A 57 -8.09 18.36 3.56
C LEU A 57 -8.56 19.08 2.29
N GLY A 58 -9.85 18.90 1.96
CA GLY A 58 -10.47 19.46 0.76
C GLY A 58 -10.08 18.77 -0.55
N LYS A 59 -9.35 17.65 -0.50
CA LYS A 59 -9.02 16.83 -1.68
C LYS A 59 -9.89 15.58 -1.72
N THR A 60 -10.33 15.20 -2.90
CA THR A 60 -10.96 13.91 -3.14
C THR A 60 -9.87 12.85 -3.30
N ILE A 61 -9.98 11.75 -2.55
CA ILE A 61 -9.11 10.59 -2.70
C ILE A 61 -9.86 9.55 -3.54
N ASP A 62 -9.38 9.29 -4.75
CA ASP A 62 -10.02 8.34 -5.66
C ASP A 62 -9.52 6.91 -5.40
N VAL A 63 -8.23 6.76 -5.08
CA VAL A 63 -7.60 5.48 -4.74
C VAL A 63 -6.60 5.67 -3.60
N LEU A 64 -6.64 4.77 -2.61
CA LEU A 64 -5.60 4.62 -1.59
C LEU A 64 -4.68 3.44 -1.95
N LEU A 65 -3.37 3.67 -2.08
CA LEU A 65 -2.39 2.60 -2.16
C LEU A 65 -1.86 2.34 -0.75
N TYR A 66 -2.22 1.20 -0.17
CA TYR A 66 -1.62 0.75 1.09
C TYR A 66 -0.36 -0.06 0.74
N VAL A 67 0.81 0.54 0.93
CA VAL A 67 2.08 -0.03 0.47
C VAL A 67 2.81 -0.70 1.62
N ASP A 68 3.19 -1.95 1.41
CA ASP A 68 3.90 -2.78 2.37
C ASP A 68 4.87 -3.72 1.63
N ARG A 69 5.80 -4.33 2.36
CA ARG A 69 6.82 -5.22 1.80
C ARG A 69 6.36 -6.66 1.79
N LEU A 70 6.58 -7.35 0.67
CA LEU A 70 6.31 -8.79 0.56
C LEU A 70 7.29 -9.61 1.42
N ASP A 71 8.57 -9.23 1.44
CA ASP A 71 9.63 -9.88 2.23
C ASP A 71 9.58 -9.57 3.73
N ALA A 72 8.58 -8.82 4.20
CA ALA A 72 8.38 -8.58 5.62
C ALA A 72 7.83 -9.84 6.31
N TYR A 73 8.56 -10.30 7.33
CA TYR A 73 8.31 -11.57 8.00
C TYR A 73 7.26 -11.51 9.12
N ARG A 74 6.96 -10.31 9.63
CA ARG A 74 6.04 -10.12 10.76
C ARG A 74 5.17 -8.89 10.51
N MET A 75 3.89 -9.05 10.83
CA MET A 75 3.00 -7.94 11.12
C MET A 75 3.02 -7.75 12.64
N ASP A 76 3.21 -6.53 13.10
CA ASP A 76 3.29 -6.22 14.51
C ASP A 76 2.11 -5.35 14.98
N THR A 77 2.18 -4.92 16.24
CA THR A 77 1.15 -4.04 16.80
C THR A 77 1.13 -2.65 16.16
N LEU A 78 2.25 -2.20 15.58
CA LEU A 78 2.40 -0.90 14.93
C LEU A 78 1.66 -0.87 13.60
N ASP A 79 1.71 -1.95 12.80
CA ASP A 79 0.93 -2.07 11.57
C ASP A 79 -0.56 -1.87 11.83
N GLY A 80 -1.08 -2.52 12.88
CA GLY A 80 -2.46 -2.37 13.32
C GLY A 80 -2.78 -0.95 13.80
N GLN A 81 -1.84 -0.26 14.44
CA GLN A 81 -2.01 1.14 14.82
C GLN A 81 -2.05 2.05 13.58
N VAL A 82 -1.24 1.78 12.54
CA VAL A 82 -1.21 2.56 11.30
C VAL A 82 -2.55 2.47 10.58
N ILE A 83 -3.08 1.25 10.45
CA ILE A 83 -4.40 0.99 9.85
C ILE A 83 -5.50 1.74 10.62
N ARG A 84 -5.44 1.76 11.96
CA ARG A 84 -6.36 2.53 12.80
C ARG A 84 -6.21 4.04 12.57
N ALA A 85 -5.00 4.56 12.48
CA ALA A 85 -4.74 5.98 12.23
C ALA A 85 -5.30 6.44 10.88
N ILE A 86 -5.11 5.65 9.82
CA ILE A 86 -5.70 5.87 8.50
C ILE A 86 -7.23 5.87 8.60
N THR A 87 -7.80 4.84 9.25
CA THR A 87 -9.26 4.69 9.39
C THR A 87 -9.88 5.85 10.18
N ASN A 88 -9.25 6.29 11.26
CA ASN A 88 -9.71 7.42 12.07
C ASN A 88 -9.60 8.75 11.32
N SER A 89 -8.65 8.86 10.38
CA SER A 89 -8.40 10.09 9.64
C SER A 89 -9.30 10.24 8.40
N PHE A 90 -9.52 9.15 7.67
CA PHE A 90 -10.22 9.16 6.37
C PHE A 90 -11.56 8.42 6.39
N GLY A 91 -11.91 7.79 7.51
CA GLY A 91 -13.10 6.96 7.65
C GLY A 91 -12.92 5.56 7.08
N LYS A 92 -13.77 4.64 7.52
CA LYS A 92 -13.76 3.23 7.09
C LYS A 92 -13.92 3.06 5.58
N ASP A 93 -14.68 3.93 4.92
CA ASP A 93 -15.00 3.82 3.49
C ASP A 93 -13.79 4.02 2.57
N ILE A 94 -12.67 4.57 3.08
CA ILE A 94 -11.43 4.68 2.30
C ILE A 94 -10.95 3.31 1.81
N TRP A 95 -11.16 2.27 2.64
CA TRP A 95 -10.77 0.89 2.35
C TRP A 95 -11.55 0.25 1.19
N ARG A 96 -12.71 0.80 0.82
CA ARG A 96 -13.43 0.35 -0.40
C ARG A 96 -12.71 0.72 -1.68
N ARG A 97 -11.87 1.77 -1.61
CA ARG A 97 -11.09 2.33 -2.72
C ARG A 97 -9.59 2.06 -2.54
N SER A 98 -9.24 1.08 -1.72
CA SER A 98 -7.85 0.73 -1.46
C SER A 98 -7.34 -0.37 -2.39
N LEU A 99 -6.11 -0.22 -2.86
CA LEU A 99 -5.28 -1.27 -3.44
C LEU A 99 -4.14 -1.56 -2.46
N VAL A 100 -3.98 -2.82 -2.08
CA VAL A 100 -2.85 -3.27 -1.28
C VAL A 100 -1.67 -3.52 -2.22
N VAL A 101 -0.54 -2.88 -1.98
CA VAL A 101 0.64 -2.97 -2.83
C VAL A 101 1.75 -3.65 -2.05
N LEU A 102 2.21 -4.80 -2.53
CA LEU A 102 3.30 -5.56 -1.93
C LEU A 102 4.57 -5.37 -2.77
N THR A 103 5.53 -4.62 -2.23
CA THR A 103 6.82 -4.35 -2.88
C THR A 103 7.82 -5.49 -2.68
N HIS A 104 8.95 -5.43 -3.39
CA HIS A 104 9.99 -6.48 -3.39
C HIS A 104 9.46 -7.81 -3.93
N ALA A 105 8.59 -7.75 -4.94
CA ALA A 105 7.96 -8.94 -5.51
C ALA A 105 8.94 -9.94 -6.15
N GLN A 106 10.20 -9.56 -6.43
CA GLN A 106 11.20 -10.48 -6.97
C GLN A 106 12.12 -11.10 -5.90
N LEU A 107 11.59 -11.28 -4.69
CA LEU A 107 12.29 -12.00 -3.62
C LEU A 107 12.34 -13.52 -3.90
N SER A 108 13.35 -14.19 -3.33
CA SER A 108 13.39 -15.65 -3.22
C SER A 108 12.92 -16.05 -1.82
N PRO A 109 11.80 -16.78 -1.68
CA PRO A 109 11.32 -17.13 -0.35
C PRO A 109 12.35 -17.97 0.41
N PRO A 110 12.45 -17.78 1.73
CA PRO A 110 13.35 -18.53 2.59
C PRO A 110 12.85 -19.98 2.78
N ASP A 111 13.74 -20.84 3.30
CA ASP A 111 13.43 -22.21 3.74
C ASP A 111 12.83 -23.13 2.66
N GLY A 112 13.03 -22.79 1.38
CA GLY A 112 12.49 -23.56 0.26
C GLY A 112 10.97 -23.50 0.12
N ILE A 113 10.33 -22.50 0.73
CA ILE A 113 8.88 -22.29 0.58
C ILE A 113 8.57 -21.87 -0.85
N GLU A 114 7.54 -22.43 -1.44
CA GLU A 114 7.06 -22.01 -2.75
C GLU A 114 6.56 -20.56 -2.73
N TYR A 115 6.86 -19.81 -3.79
CA TYR A 115 6.53 -18.38 -3.86
C TYR A 115 5.04 -18.11 -3.64
N ASN A 116 4.17 -18.94 -4.22
CA ASN A 116 2.72 -18.78 -4.08
C ASN A 116 2.24 -18.99 -2.64
N ASP A 117 2.83 -19.93 -1.92
CA ASP A 117 2.50 -20.18 -0.51
C ASP A 117 2.99 -19.04 0.36
N PHE A 118 4.21 -18.54 0.10
CA PHE A 118 4.74 -17.37 0.78
C PHE A 118 3.85 -16.14 0.57
N PHE A 119 3.47 -15.87 -0.69
CA PHE A 119 2.57 -14.78 -1.07
C PHE A 119 1.19 -14.92 -0.42
N THR A 120 0.58 -16.12 -0.47
CA THR A 120 -0.75 -16.39 0.10
C THR A 120 -0.74 -16.16 1.61
N ARG A 121 0.25 -16.71 2.33
CA ARG A 121 0.35 -16.53 3.79
C ARG A 121 0.55 -15.06 4.16
N ARG A 122 1.41 -14.34 3.43
CA ARG A 122 1.70 -12.93 3.66
C ARG A 122 0.50 -12.02 3.37
N SER A 123 -0.20 -12.27 2.27
CA SER A 123 -1.38 -11.52 1.85
C SER A 123 -2.56 -11.73 2.81
N GLU A 124 -2.87 -12.97 3.16
CA GLU A 124 -3.94 -13.28 4.12
C GLU A 124 -3.65 -12.71 5.51
N ALA A 125 -2.39 -12.73 5.95
CA ALA A 125 -1.99 -12.05 7.18
C ALA A 125 -2.30 -10.56 7.09
N LEU A 126 -1.82 -9.87 6.05
CA LEU A 126 -2.02 -8.43 5.89
C LEU A 126 -3.50 -8.05 5.83
N LEU A 127 -4.29 -8.75 5.02
CA LEU A 127 -5.72 -8.48 4.88
C LEU A 127 -6.46 -8.64 6.22
N ARG A 128 -6.12 -9.65 7.03
CA ARG A 128 -6.69 -9.79 8.37
C ARG A 128 -6.35 -8.61 9.28
N TYR A 129 -5.13 -8.10 9.21
CA TYR A 129 -4.73 -6.91 9.97
C TYR A 129 -5.49 -5.66 9.48
N ILE A 130 -5.61 -5.46 8.17
CA ILE A 130 -6.39 -4.36 7.60
C ILE A 130 -7.84 -4.43 8.07
N HIS A 131 -8.50 -5.58 7.92
CA HIS A 131 -9.88 -5.73 8.36
C HIS A 131 -10.06 -5.47 9.86
N SER A 132 -9.16 -6.02 10.70
CA SER A 132 -9.19 -5.82 12.14
C SER A 132 -8.97 -4.36 12.52
N GLY A 133 -7.91 -3.73 12.02
CA GLY A 133 -7.56 -2.34 12.32
C GLY A 133 -8.56 -1.32 11.76
N ALA A 134 -9.20 -1.63 10.64
CA ALA A 134 -10.23 -0.79 10.02
C ALA A 134 -11.64 -1.02 10.60
N GLY A 135 -11.82 -1.97 11.53
CA GLY A 135 -13.14 -2.31 12.08
C GLY A 135 -14.09 -2.89 11.02
N ILE A 136 -13.57 -3.57 10.01
CA ILE A 136 -14.33 -4.28 8.99
C ILE A 136 -14.68 -5.67 9.52
N LYS A 137 -15.97 -5.94 9.71
CA LYS A 137 -16.45 -7.24 10.19
C LYS A 137 -16.47 -8.23 9.04
N LYS A 138 -16.34 -9.52 9.33
CA LYS A 138 -16.35 -10.61 8.33
C LYS A 138 -17.52 -10.56 7.35
N ARG A 139 -18.71 -10.16 7.83
CA ARG A 139 -19.92 -10.00 7.00
C ARG A 139 -19.84 -8.87 5.96
N GLU A 140 -18.92 -7.93 6.15
CA GLU A 140 -18.71 -6.77 5.28
C GLU A 140 -17.57 -7.02 4.28
N TYR A 141 -16.86 -8.16 4.32
CA TYR A 141 -15.68 -8.37 3.46
C TYR A 141 -16.00 -8.21 1.96
N GLY A 142 -17.21 -8.58 1.53
CA GLY A 142 -17.66 -8.37 0.15
C GLY A 142 -17.75 -6.88 -0.26
N ASP A 143 -17.94 -5.98 0.70
CA ASP A 143 -17.99 -4.53 0.47
C ASP A 143 -16.60 -3.87 0.46
N PHE A 144 -15.56 -4.61 0.86
CA PHE A 144 -14.18 -4.15 1.00
C PHE A 144 -13.22 -5.15 0.33
N PRO A 145 -13.16 -5.16 -1.02
CA PRO A 145 -12.48 -6.22 -1.78
C PRO A 145 -10.96 -6.25 -1.59
N LEU A 146 -10.33 -5.13 -1.21
CA LEU A 146 -8.89 -4.99 -0.94
C LEU A 146 -8.00 -5.75 -1.95
N PRO A 147 -8.10 -5.47 -3.27
CA PRO A 147 -7.27 -6.11 -4.27
C PRO A 147 -5.78 -5.94 -3.93
N ILE A 148 -4.95 -6.90 -4.36
CA ILE A 148 -3.51 -6.90 -4.12
C ILE A 148 -2.75 -6.77 -5.44
N ALA A 149 -1.75 -5.90 -5.47
CA ALA A 149 -0.79 -5.77 -6.55
C ALA A 149 0.63 -6.07 -6.06
N LEU A 150 1.37 -6.86 -6.85
CA LEU A 150 2.80 -7.11 -6.64
C LEU A 150 3.63 -6.08 -7.40
N VAL A 151 4.62 -5.49 -6.75
CA VAL A 151 5.45 -4.41 -7.33
C VAL A 151 6.93 -4.69 -7.11
N GLU A 152 7.73 -4.54 -8.17
CA GLU A 152 9.19 -4.60 -8.10
C GLU A 152 9.83 -3.30 -8.63
N ASN A 153 10.27 -2.46 -7.69
CA ASN A 153 10.83 -1.15 -8.01
C ASN A 153 12.33 -1.21 -8.33
N SER A 154 13.03 -2.29 -7.99
CA SER A 154 14.46 -2.46 -8.25
C SER A 154 14.82 -2.20 -9.72
N GLY A 155 15.93 -1.49 -9.95
CA GLY A 155 16.52 -1.35 -11.29
C GLY A 155 17.05 -2.68 -11.85
N ARG A 156 17.14 -3.73 -11.01
CA ARG A 156 17.51 -5.10 -11.38
C ARG A 156 16.31 -6.04 -11.55
N CYS A 157 15.11 -5.49 -11.61
CA CYS A 157 13.91 -6.27 -11.94
C CYS A 157 14.11 -6.96 -13.29
N LYS A 158 13.75 -8.24 -13.37
CA LYS A 158 13.75 -9.00 -14.62
C LYS A 158 12.77 -8.34 -15.60
N THR A 159 13.12 -8.40 -16.87
CA THR A 159 12.30 -7.89 -17.95
C THR A 159 11.94 -9.00 -18.92
N ASN A 160 10.77 -8.89 -19.54
CA ASN A 160 10.41 -9.73 -20.68
C ASN A 160 11.14 -9.29 -21.95
N GLU A 161 10.86 -9.98 -23.07
CA GLU A 161 11.44 -9.68 -24.38
C GLU A 161 11.09 -8.27 -24.92
N HIS A 162 10.05 -7.64 -24.37
CA HIS A 162 9.64 -6.26 -24.69
C HIS A 162 10.26 -5.21 -23.76
N GLY A 163 11.12 -5.62 -22.82
CA GLY A 163 11.74 -4.73 -21.85
C GLY A 163 10.80 -4.31 -20.70
N GLU A 164 9.63 -4.91 -20.58
CA GLU A 164 8.69 -4.64 -19.50
C GLU A 164 9.11 -5.39 -18.24
N LYS A 165 9.03 -4.72 -17.08
CA LYS A 165 9.31 -5.34 -15.79
C LYS A 165 8.31 -6.45 -15.51
N VAL A 166 8.81 -7.65 -15.20
CA VAL A 166 7.98 -8.81 -14.88
C VAL A 166 8.21 -9.25 -13.45
N CYS A 167 7.13 -9.45 -12.71
CA CYS A 167 7.17 -10.22 -11.49
C CYS A 167 7.14 -11.71 -11.86
N LEU A 168 7.75 -12.57 -11.02
CA LEU A 168 8.02 -13.98 -11.30
C LEU A 168 6.79 -14.81 -11.74
N PHE A 169 5.57 -14.28 -11.57
CA PHE A 169 4.30 -14.94 -11.87
C PHE A 169 3.62 -14.53 -13.19
N MET A 170 4.26 -13.75 -14.07
CA MET A 170 3.70 -13.50 -15.41
C MET A 170 3.94 -14.66 -16.42
N TYR A 171 4.53 -15.79 -16.00
CA TYR A 171 4.93 -16.88 -16.92
C TYR A 171 4.35 -18.28 -16.60
N LEU A 172 3.32 -18.40 -15.75
CA LEU A 172 2.74 -19.71 -15.38
C LEU A 172 1.19 -19.74 -15.43
N THR A 173 0.59 -19.14 -16.46
CA THR A 173 -0.78 -19.47 -16.92
C THR A 173 -0.81 -19.57 -18.42
#